data_AF-A0A3P6BFR9-F1
#
_entry.id   AF-A0A3P6BFR9-F1
#
_cell.length_a   1.000
_cell.length_b   1.000
_cell.length_c   1.000
_cell.angle_alpha   90.00
_cell.angle_beta   90.00
_cell.angle_gamma   90.00
#
_symmetry.space_group_name_H-M   'P 1'
#
loop_
_entity.id
_entity.type
_entity.pdbx_description
1 polymer ?
#
loop_
_entity_poly.entity_id
_entity_poly.type
_entity_poly.pdbx_seq_one_letter_code
_entity_poly.pdbx_strand_id
1 'polypeptide(L)'
;MDLREAMRKQNDVAVNLSMNVLSSATKDSNVIFSPASINSAITMHAAGPGGESIASEILSFLRSSSIEELKTIFREISSVVFADHSASGGPKITAANGL
;
A
#
# COMPACT_ATOMS: atom_id res chain seq x y z
N MET A 1 10.98 7.32 13.50
CA MET A 1 9.66 7.36 12.84
C MET A 1 8.68 6.59 13.70
N ASP A 2 7.50 7.15 13.97
CA ASP A 2 6.39 6.37 14.51
C ASP A 2 5.73 5.60 13.35
N LEU A 3 5.95 4.28 13.30
CA LEU A 3 5.41 3.42 12.25
C LEU A 3 3.87 3.41 12.24
N ARG A 4 3.22 3.49 13.42
CA ARG A 4 1.75 3.51 13.50
C ARG A 4 1.20 4.82 12.94
N GLU A 5 1.87 5.94 13.20
CA GLU A 5 1.51 7.22 12.59
C GLU A 5 1.69 7.20 11.07
N ALA A 6 2.80 6.65 10.58
CA ALA A 6 3.09 6.57 9.15
C ALA A 6 2.07 5.66 8.41
N MET A 7 1.71 4.52 9.00
CA MET A 7 0.65 3.65 8.47
C MET A 7 -0.73 4.32 8.50
N ARG A 8 -1.02 5.15 9.51
CA ARG A 8 -2.26 5.94 9.55
C ARG A 8 -2.34 6.91 8.37
N LYS A 9 -1.25 7.59 8.03
CA LYS A 9 -1.20 8.48 6.86
C LYS A 9 -1.49 7.74 5.56
N GLN A 10 -0.97 6.51 5.40
CA GLN A 10 -1.29 5.67 4.24
C GLN A 10 -2.76 5.21 4.21
N ASN A 11 -3.38 4.97 5.37
CA ASN A 11 -4.80 4.68 5.45
C ASN A 11 -5.67 5.87 5.03
N ASP A 12 -5.27 7.10 5.36
CA ASP A 12 -5.95 8.31 4.88
C ASP A 12 -5.88 8.41 3.35
N VAL A 13 -4.72 8.08 2.76
CA VAL A 13 -4.56 7.99 1.29
C VAL A 13 -5.48 6.91 0.71
N ALA A 14 -5.58 5.76 1.36
CA ALA A 14 -6.47 4.67 0.95
C ALA A 14 -7.94 5.09 0.95
N VAL A 15 -8.41 5.84 1.97
CA VAL A 15 -9.78 6.36 2.01
C VAL A 15 -10.05 7.31 0.85
N ASN A 16 -9.10 8.20 0.53
CA ASN A 16 -9.22 9.10 -0.63
C ASN A 16 -9.23 8.32 -1.95
N LEU A 17 -8.41 7.26 -2.06
CA LEU A 17 -8.41 6.38 -3.23
C LEU A 17 -9.76 5.66 -3.38
N SER A 18 -10.34 5.15 -2.28
CA SER A 18 -11.66 4.51 -2.29
C SER A 18 -12.72 5.41 -2.91
N MET A 19 -12.74 6.71 -2.59
CA MET A 19 -13.69 7.65 -3.18
C MET A 19 -13.55 7.76 -4.70
N ASN A 20 -12.32 7.76 -5.21
CA ASN A 20 -12.06 7.79 -6.65
C ASN A 20 -12.47 6.49 -7.33
N VAL A 21 -12.16 5.33 -6.73
CA VAL A 21 -12.53 4.01 -7.26
C VAL A 21 -14.06 3.84 -7.25
N LEU A 22 -14.74 4.26 -6.18
CA LEU A 22 -16.19 4.18 -6.09
C LEU A 22 -16.87 5.10 -7.11
N SER A 23 -16.32 6.29 -7.34
CA SER A 23 -16.86 7.24 -8.31
C SER A 23 -16.68 6.80 -9.77
N SER A 24 -15.69 5.94 -10.05
CA SER A 24 -15.45 5.38 -11.38
C SER A 24 -16.19 4.07 -11.65
N ALA A 25 -16.74 3.44 -10.60
CA ALA A 25 -17.51 2.21 -10.71
C ALA A 25 -18.93 2.48 -11.27
N THR A 26 -19.51 1.48 -11.94
CA THR A 26 -20.91 1.56 -12.35
C THR A 26 -21.84 1.44 -11.13
N LYS A 27 -23.01 2.07 -11.20
CA LYS A 27 -23.92 2.31 -10.07
C LYS A 27 -24.32 1.06 -9.26
N ASP A 28 -24.27 -0.12 -9.87
CA ASP A 28 -24.71 -1.39 -9.28
C ASP A 28 -23.58 -2.43 -9.22
N SER A 29 -22.32 -1.99 -9.34
CA SER A 29 -21.16 -2.87 -9.23
C SER A 29 -20.62 -2.96 -7.81
N ASN A 30 -20.30 -4.18 -7.39
CA ASN A 30 -19.43 -4.41 -6.24
C ASN A 30 -17.99 -3.98 -6.58
N VAL A 31 -17.33 -3.35 -5.62
CA VAL A 31 -15.92 -2.93 -5.73
C VAL A 31 -15.12 -3.61 -4.63
N ILE A 32 -14.04 -4.27 -5.00
CA ILE A 32 -13.05 -4.81 -4.08
C ILE A 32 -11.65 -4.47 -4.58
N PHE A 33 -10.82 -3.97 -3.69
CA PHE A 33 -9.40 -3.73 -3.96
C PHE A 33 -8.61 -3.76 -2.66
N SER A 34 -7.29 -3.90 -2.77
CA SER A 34 -6.38 -3.91 -1.62
C SER A 34 -5.49 -2.66 -1.65
N PRO A 35 -5.79 -1.60 -0.87
CA PRO A 35 -4.93 -0.43 -0.77
C PRO A 35 -3.49 -0.77 -0.36
N ALA A 36 -3.33 -1.75 0.54
CA ALA A 36 -2.01 -2.24 0.97
C ALA A 36 -1.21 -2.82 -0.20
N SER A 37 -1.86 -3.53 -1.14
CA SER A 37 -1.19 -4.07 -2.33
C SER A 37 -0.81 -2.97 -3.33
N ILE A 38 -1.69 -1.97 -3.52
CA ILE A 38 -1.41 -0.82 -4.38
C ILE A 38 -0.23 0.00 -3.84
N ASN A 39 -0.25 0.34 -2.55
CA ASN A 39 0.84 1.08 -1.91
C ASN A 39 2.16 0.29 -1.94
N SER A 40 2.08 -1.05 -1.83
CA SER A 40 3.24 -1.93 -1.98
C SER A 40 3.85 -1.81 -3.38
N ALA A 41 3.03 -1.88 -4.44
CA ALA A 41 3.50 -1.72 -5.82
C ALA A 41 4.16 -0.35 -6.06
N ILE A 42 3.52 0.73 -5.60
CA ILE A 42 4.06 2.09 -5.69
C ILE A 42 5.39 2.20 -4.94
N THR A 43 5.48 1.64 -3.73
CA THR A 43 6.70 1.64 -2.91
C THR A 43 7.84 0.89 -3.60
N MET A 44 7.55 -0.30 -4.15
CA MET A 44 8.56 -1.07 -4.88
C MET A 44 9.07 -0.30 -6.10
N HIS A 45 8.18 0.36 -6.86
CA HIS A 45 8.57 1.18 -7.99
C HIS A 45 9.44 2.37 -7.57
N ALA A 46 9.05 3.08 -6.50
CA ALA A 46 9.80 4.20 -5.95
C ALA A 46 11.21 3.82 -5.47
N ALA A 47 11.37 2.59 -4.96
CA ALA A 47 12.64 2.06 -4.49
C ALA A 47 13.46 1.36 -5.60
N GLY A 48 12.89 1.20 -6.79
CA GLY A 48 13.50 0.51 -7.93
C GLY A 48 14.22 1.46 -8.90
N PRO A 49 14.92 0.90 -9.92
CA PRO A 49 15.55 1.70 -10.96
C PRO A 49 14.55 2.64 -11.66
N GLY A 50 14.92 3.91 -11.82
CA GLY A 50 14.04 4.93 -12.40
C GLY A 50 13.03 5.53 -11.44
N GLY A 51 12.88 5.00 -10.22
CA GLY A 51 12.00 5.58 -9.20
C GLY A 51 12.42 6.98 -8.73
N GLU A 52 13.71 7.30 -8.82
CA GLU A 52 14.28 8.60 -8.44
C GLU A 52 13.62 9.79 -9.16
N SER A 53 13.21 9.61 -10.43
CA SER A 53 12.62 10.72 -11.20
C SER A 53 11.22 11.12 -10.77
N ILE A 54 10.52 10.27 -10.02
CA ILE A 54 9.15 10.50 -9.52
C ILE A 54 9.05 10.35 -8.00
N ALA A 55 10.19 10.29 -7.31
CA ALA A 55 10.24 10.03 -5.88
C ALA A 55 9.49 11.10 -5.08
N SER A 56 9.61 12.38 -5.46
CA SER A 56 8.89 13.49 -4.82
C SER A 56 7.37 13.33 -4.87
N GLU A 57 6.84 12.96 -6.03
CA GLU A 57 5.43 12.77 -6.29
C GLU A 57 4.90 11.58 -5.51
N ILE A 58 5.65 10.47 -5.49
CA ILE A 58 5.27 9.29 -4.72
C ILE A 58 5.27 9.59 -3.21
N LEU A 59 6.29 10.27 -2.70
CA LEU A 59 6.37 10.64 -1.29
C LEU A 59 5.23 11.57 -0.90
N SER A 60 4.90 12.54 -1.75
CA SER A 60 3.75 13.42 -1.57
C SER A 60 2.43 12.64 -1.57
N PHE A 61 2.24 11.76 -2.56
CA PHE A 61 1.03 10.95 -2.71
C PHE A 61 0.80 10.02 -1.53
N LEU A 62 1.82 9.28 -1.10
CA LEU A 62 1.76 8.36 0.04
C LEU A 62 1.90 9.06 1.40
N ARG A 63 1.99 10.39 1.41
CA ARG A 63 2.16 11.23 2.61
C ARG A 63 3.33 10.78 3.49
N SER A 64 4.43 10.44 2.83
CA SER A 64 5.62 9.87 3.47
C SER A 64 6.79 10.84 3.47
N SER A 65 7.62 10.75 4.51
CA SER A 65 8.80 11.61 4.66
C SER A 65 10.00 11.16 3.82
N SER A 66 10.09 9.87 3.46
CA SER A 66 11.26 9.31 2.75
C SER A 66 10.98 7.94 2.15
N ILE A 67 11.79 7.53 1.17
CA ILE A 67 11.71 6.18 0.57
C ILE A 67 12.01 5.10 1.62
N GLU A 68 12.86 5.37 2.62
CA GLU A 68 13.15 4.40 3.67
C GLU A 68 11.96 4.19 4.62
N GLU A 69 11.16 5.24 4.87
CA GLU A 69 9.88 5.12 5.56
C GLU A 69 8.91 4.23 4.79
N LEU A 70 8.77 4.44 3.46
CA LEU A 70 7.95 3.57 2.61
C LEU A 70 8.42 2.11 2.65
N LYS A 71 9.73 1.86 2.51
CA LYS A 71 10.31 0.52 2.61
C LYS A 71 10.06 -0.12 3.97
N THR A 72 10.08 0.65 5.06
CA THR A 72 9.79 0.15 6.40
C THR A 72 8.33 -0.27 6.54
N ILE A 73 7.39 0.54 6.03
CA ILE A 73 5.97 0.19 6.00
C ILE A 73 5.74 -1.04 5.13
N PHE A 74 6.36 -1.11 3.95
CA PHE A 74 6.25 -2.26 3.07
C PHE A 74 6.77 -3.55 3.72
N ARG A 75 7.89 -3.50 4.45
CA ARG A 75 8.38 -4.65 5.22
C ARG A 75 7.33 -5.16 6.20
N GLU A 76 6.72 -4.28 7.00
CA GLU A 76 5.65 -4.64 7.94
C GLU A 76 4.43 -5.26 7.23
N ILE A 77 3.98 -4.65 6.12
CA ILE A 77 2.87 -5.20 5.32
C ILE A 77 3.23 -6.59 4.79
N SER A 78 4.43 -6.76 4.24
CA SER A 78 4.86 -8.02 3.64
C SER A 78 5.04 -9.15 4.66
N SER A 79 5.56 -8.85 5.85
CA SER A 79 5.88 -9.86 6.86
C SER A 79 4.73 -10.18 7.80
N VAL A 80 3.83 -9.22 8.04
CA VAL A 80 2.73 -9.37 8.99
C VAL A 80 1.38 -9.38 8.28
N VAL A 81 1.09 -8.42 7.42
CA VAL A 81 -0.26 -8.29 6.83
C VAL A 81 -0.51 -9.34 5.73
N PHE A 82 0.49 -9.62 4.90
CA PHE A 82 0.38 -10.59 3.80
C PHE A 82 0.76 -12.02 4.18
N ALA A 83 1.24 -12.25 5.40
CA ALA A 83 1.60 -13.59 5.84
C ALA A 83 0.38 -14.51 5.92
N ASP A 84 0.57 -15.77 5.51
CA ASP A 84 -0.43 -16.82 5.66
C ASP A 84 -0.46 -17.30 7.12
N HIS A 85 -1.58 -17.03 7.80
CA HIS A 85 -1.79 -17.41 9.19
C HIS A 85 -2.71 -18.64 9.33
N SER A 86 -2.99 -19.35 8.24
CA SER A 86 -3.90 -20.51 8.25
C SER A 86 -3.41 -21.66 9.14
N ALA A 87 -2.09 -21.85 9.25
CA ALA A 87 -1.49 -22.88 10.11
C ALA A 87 -1.79 -22.66 11.62
N SER A 88 -2.02 -21.41 12.03
CA SER A 88 -2.38 -21.05 13.40
C SER A 88 -3.89 -20.80 13.58
N GLY A 89 -4.72 -21.21 12.60
CA GLY A 89 -6.17 -20.99 12.62
C GLY A 89 -6.62 -19.58 12.19
N GLY A 90 -5.69 -18.74 11.70
CA GLY A 90 -5.99 -17.43 11.15
C GLY A 90 -6.40 -17.46 9.67
N PRO A 91 -6.60 -16.29 9.05
CA PRO A 91 -6.93 -16.20 7.64
C PRO A 91 -5.80 -16.72 6.73
N LYS A 92 -6.18 -17.35 5.62
CA LYS A 92 -5.27 -17.62 4.52
C LYS A 92 -5.16 -16.39 3.63
N ILE A 93 -3.97 -15.81 3.55
CA ILE A 93 -3.67 -14.66 2.69
C ILE A 93 -2.59 -15.09 1.70
N THR A 94 -2.73 -14.67 0.44
CA THR A 94 -1.71 -14.88 -0.59
C THR A 94 -1.65 -13.61 -1.43
N ALA A 95 -0.45 -13.08 -1.63
CA ALA A 95 -0.21 -11.87 -2.40
C ALA A 95 0.82 -12.15 -3.50
N ALA A 96 0.57 -11.61 -4.69
CA ALA A 96 1.51 -11.64 -5.81
C ALA A 96 1.92 -10.19 -6.11
N ASN A 97 3.17 -9.87 -5.81
CA ASN A 97 3.76 -8.54 -6.00
C ASN A 97 4.97 -8.68 -6.92
N GLY A 98 4.98 -7.98 -8.05
CA GLY A 98 6.07 -7.98 -9.04
C GLY A 98 6.21 -6.62 -9.72
N LEU A 99 7.38 -6.38 -10.32
CA LEU A 99 7.75 -5.17 -11.06
C LEU A 99 8.16 -5.53 -12.48
#